data_AF-A0A4Q4J672-F1
#
_entry.id   AF-A0A4Q4J672-F1
#
_cell.length_a   1.000
_cell.length_b   1.000
_cell.length_c   1.000
_cell.angle_alpha   90.00
_cell.angle_beta   90.00
_cell.angle_gamma   90.00
#
_symmetry.space_group_name_H-M   'P 1'
#
loop_
_entity.id
_entity.type
_entity.pdbx_description
1 polymer ?
#
loop_
_entity_poly.entity_id
_entity_poly.type
_entity_poly.pdbx_seq_one_letter_code
_entity_poly.pdbx_strand_id
1 'polypeptide(L)'
;MFYQPDLFEQSPPPSSPSSRRGAAALPDLVERISTVSKRPRYALLVLKLIAQEAGSHDSVGPYVGSGKGRVPVRDWLCQALAPLAQRDCRRRAMIDAVRADLISRAGMVDPEEMERRLEQEVRSRILRSGRTNVSRVVSDLVRAGLLRRHYQGYRVDHPNRGAQREAVYTITAEAKRALQRH
;
A
#
# COMPACT_ATOMS: atom_id res chain seq x y z
N MET A 1 47.57 59.47 14.07
CA MET A 1 46.22 59.26 14.63
C MET A 1 45.79 57.85 14.30
N PHE A 2 45.57 57.00 15.30
CA PHE A 2 45.10 55.63 15.11
C PHE A 2 43.57 55.63 15.11
N TYR A 3 42.97 55.10 14.06
CA TYR A 3 41.52 54.96 13.92
C TYR A 3 41.15 53.55 14.41
N GLN A 4 40.44 53.45 15.54
CA GLN A 4 39.81 52.21 16.00
C GLN A 4 38.39 52.18 15.44
N PRO A 5 38.00 51.18 14.63
CA PRO A 5 36.58 50.99 14.29
C PRO A 5 35.81 50.43 15.50
N ASP A 6 34.59 50.93 15.66
CA ASP A 6 33.66 50.64 16.75
C ASP A 6 33.43 49.12 16.92
N LEU A 7 33.62 48.65 18.16
CA LEU A 7 33.43 47.26 18.58
C LEU A 7 31.94 46.87 18.75
N PHE A 8 31.02 47.69 18.25
CA PHE A 8 29.57 47.59 18.48
C PHE A 8 28.75 47.71 17.18
N GLU A 9 29.20 47.10 16.08
CA GLU A 9 28.27 46.74 15.01
C GLU A 9 27.30 45.69 15.54
N GLN A 10 26.07 46.14 15.80
CA GLN A 10 24.94 45.35 16.23
C GLN A 10 24.77 44.15 15.30
N SER A 11 25.12 42.95 15.78
CA SER A 11 24.71 41.71 15.13
C SER A 11 23.19 41.74 14.99
N PRO A 12 22.64 41.52 13.77
CA PRO A 12 21.21 41.36 13.62
C PRO A 12 20.76 40.20 14.53
N PRO A 13 19.56 40.28 15.15
CA PRO A 13 19.08 39.21 16.01
C PRO A 13 19.12 37.90 15.24
N PRO A 14 19.46 36.76 15.89
CA PRO A 14 19.43 35.48 15.23
C PRO A 14 18.03 35.29 14.67
N SER A 15 17.94 35.18 13.35
CA SER A 15 16.73 34.82 12.66
C SER A 15 16.21 33.54 13.31
N SER A 16 15.10 33.67 14.05
CA SER A 16 14.39 32.54 14.63
C SER A 16 14.33 31.47 13.55
N PRO A 17 14.76 30.22 13.79
CA PRO A 17 14.68 29.19 12.78
C PRO A 17 13.20 29.10 12.43
N SER A 18 12.86 29.61 11.25
CA SER A 18 11.52 29.53 10.72
C SER A 18 11.17 28.06 10.84
N SER A 19 10.20 27.74 11.69
CA SER A 19 9.65 26.39 11.74
C SER A 19 8.92 26.20 10.42
N ARG A 20 9.68 25.94 9.35
CA ARG A 20 9.25 25.06 8.29
C ARG A 20 9.00 23.74 9.01
N ARG A 21 7.81 23.60 9.62
CA ARG A 21 7.12 22.32 9.61
C ARG A 21 6.89 22.03 8.13
N GLY A 22 7.97 21.66 7.45
CA GLY A 22 8.01 21.44 6.03
C GLY A 22 6.96 20.38 5.79
N ALA A 23 5.98 20.69 4.95
CA ALA A 23 5.05 19.68 4.51
C ALA A 23 5.89 18.50 4.01
N ALA A 24 5.75 17.32 4.63
CA ALA A 24 6.63 16.18 4.40
C ALA A 24 6.93 15.98 2.92
N ALA A 25 8.20 15.83 2.57
CA ALA A 25 8.63 15.51 1.23
C ALA A 25 8.57 13.98 1.03
N LEU A 26 8.66 13.53 -0.23
CA LEU A 26 8.70 12.11 -0.55
C LEU A 26 9.85 11.36 0.18
N PRO A 27 11.08 11.91 0.32
CA PRO A 27 12.14 11.29 1.11
C PRO A 27 11.74 11.03 2.57
N ASP A 28 11.09 11.99 3.22
CA ASP A 28 10.64 11.87 4.61
C ASP A 28 9.63 10.71 4.78
N LEU A 29 8.74 10.53 3.79
CA LEU A 29 7.84 9.38 3.76
C LEU A 29 8.61 8.06 3.63
N VAL A 30 9.60 8.01 2.74
CA VAL A 30 10.41 6.80 2.52
C VAL A 30 11.18 6.43 3.77
N GLU A 31 11.78 7.40 4.45
CA GLU A 31 12.48 7.21 5.72
C GLU A 31 11.51 6.65 6.77
N ARG A 32 10.36 7.30 6.97
CA ARG A 32 9.35 6.85 7.95
C ARG A 32 8.79 5.47 7.64
N ILE A 33 8.60 5.12 6.38
CA ILE A 33 8.17 3.78 5.98
C ILE A 33 9.27 2.74 6.28
N SER A 34 10.54 3.10 6.06
CA SER A 34 11.68 2.19 6.23
C SER A 34 11.90 1.80 7.70
N THR A 35 11.49 2.64 8.65
CA THR A 35 11.58 2.29 10.09
C THR A 35 10.55 1.25 10.53
N VAL A 36 9.39 1.17 9.87
CA VAL A 36 8.28 0.28 10.29
C VAL A 36 8.02 -0.90 9.37
N SER A 37 8.52 -0.87 8.12
CA SER A 37 8.25 -1.90 7.12
C SER A 37 9.52 -2.56 6.63
N LYS A 38 9.51 -3.89 6.60
CA LYS A 38 10.58 -4.71 5.98
C LYS A 38 10.62 -4.57 4.44
N ARG A 39 9.65 -3.89 3.83
CA ARG A 39 9.51 -3.74 2.37
C ARG A 39 9.11 -2.30 2.00
N PRO A 40 9.98 -1.31 2.24
CA PRO A 40 9.61 0.10 2.12
C PRO A 40 9.17 0.52 0.72
N ARG A 41 9.81 -0.02 -0.33
CA ARG A 41 9.42 0.22 -1.73
C ARG A 41 8.00 -0.27 -2.02
N TYR A 42 7.66 -1.46 -1.53
CA TYR A 42 6.32 -2.04 -1.72
C TYR A 42 5.26 -1.28 -0.92
N ALA A 43 5.59 -0.84 0.30
CA ALA A 43 4.71 -0.02 1.12
C ALA A 43 4.44 1.36 0.51
N LEU A 44 5.48 2.03 -0.01
CA LEU A 44 5.33 3.29 -0.74
C LEU A 44 4.43 3.11 -1.96
N LEU A 45 4.58 2.02 -2.71
CA LEU A 45 3.73 1.74 -3.86
C LEU A 45 2.27 1.54 -3.48
N VAL A 46 1.99 0.77 -2.42
CA VAL A 46 0.63 0.61 -1.89
C VAL A 46 0.05 1.97 -1.50
N LEU A 47 0.83 2.81 -0.83
CA LEU A 47 0.40 4.15 -0.46
C LEU A 47 0.08 5.02 -1.69
N LYS A 48 0.92 4.96 -2.73
CA LYS A 48 0.69 5.66 -4.01
C LYS A 48 -0.59 5.21 -4.70
N LEU A 49 -0.83 3.91 -4.78
CA LEU A 49 -2.07 3.37 -5.37
C LEU A 49 -3.30 3.87 -4.62
N ILE A 50 -3.29 3.81 -3.29
CA ILE A 50 -4.39 4.33 -2.47
C ILE A 50 -4.57 5.84 -2.68
N ALA A 51 -3.48 6.62 -2.74
CA ALA A 51 -3.55 8.06 -2.99
C ALA A 51 -4.17 8.39 -4.35
N GLN A 52 -3.79 7.64 -5.38
CA GLN A 52 -4.30 7.80 -6.74
C GLN A 52 -5.79 7.52 -6.81
N GLU A 53 -6.25 6.40 -6.24
CA GLU A 53 -7.66 6.01 -6.24
C GLU A 53 -8.51 6.91 -5.32
N ALA A 54 -7.93 7.44 -4.23
CA ALA A 54 -8.63 8.38 -3.35
C ALA A 54 -9.02 9.68 -4.06
N GLY A 55 -8.23 10.09 -5.05
CA GLY A 55 -8.43 11.32 -5.80
C GLY A 55 -8.66 12.53 -4.88
N SER A 56 -9.77 13.22 -5.08
CA SER A 56 -10.20 14.34 -4.24
C SER A 56 -10.73 13.92 -2.87
N HIS A 57 -11.23 12.70 -2.70
CA HIS A 57 -12.02 12.26 -1.54
C HIS A 57 -11.21 11.73 -0.35
N ASP A 58 -9.87 11.81 -0.37
CA ASP A 58 -8.92 11.37 0.67
C ASP A 58 -9.06 9.90 1.13
N SER A 59 -10.09 9.18 0.68
CA SER A 59 -10.46 7.85 1.15
C SER A 59 -10.80 6.94 -0.02
N VAL A 60 -10.47 5.66 0.15
CA VAL A 60 -10.73 4.58 -0.81
C VAL A 60 -11.46 3.44 -0.11
N GLY A 61 -12.53 2.98 -0.74
CA GLY A 61 -13.31 1.83 -0.29
C GLY A 61 -14.72 2.22 0.21
N PRO A 62 -15.50 1.25 0.68
CA PRO A 62 -15.13 -0.16 0.86
C PRO A 62 -14.93 -0.92 -0.45
N TYR A 63 -15.59 -0.46 -1.51
CA TYR A 63 -15.49 -1.02 -2.86
C TYR A 63 -14.91 0.02 -3.83
N VAL A 64 -14.10 -0.46 -4.77
CA VAL A 64 -13.46 0.31 -5.83
C VAL A 64 -14.04 -0.12 -7.17
N GLY A 65 -14.20 0.84 -8.10
CA GLY A 65 -14.61 0.55 -9.46
C GLY A 65 -13.51 -0.21 -10.20
N SER A 66 -13.87 -1.33 -10.82
CA SER A 66 -13.03 -2.08 -11.74
C SER A 66 -13.80 -2.26 -13.05
N GLY A 67 -13.11 -2.47 -14.17
CA GLY A 67 -13.75 -2.71 -15.47
C GLY A 67 -14.71 -3.91 -15.48
N LYS A 68 -14.67 -4.77 -14.45
CA LYS A 68 -15.56 -5.93 -14.25
C LYS A 68 -16.58 -5.74 -13.12
N GLY A 69 -16.79 -4.52 -12.64
CA GLY A 69 -17.72 -4.18 -11.55
C GLY A 69 -17.03 -3.66 -10.28
N ARG A 70 -17.74 -3.66 -9.15
CA ARG A 70 -17.21 -3.19 -7.87
C ARG A 70 -16.52 -4.32 -7.11
N VAL A 71 -15.29 -4.09 -6.70
CA VAL A 71 -14.47 -5.06 -5.95
C VAL A 71 -14.02 -4.48 -4.61
N PRO A 72 -13.90 -5.29 -3.54
CA PRO A 72 -13.36 -4.80 -2.27
C PRO A 72 -11.99 -4.15 -2.44
N VAL A 73 -11.70 -3.06 -1.73
CA VAL A 73 -10.43 -2.30 -1.88
C VAL A 73 -9.19 -3.18 -1.70
N ARG A 74 -9.25 -4.20 -0.83
CA ARG A 74 -8.16 -5.15 -0.63
C ARG A 74 -7.90 -6.01 -1.86
N ASP A 75 -8.96 -6.46 -2.51
CA ASP A 75 -8.86 -7.28 -3.72
C ASP A 75 -8.42 -6.46 -4.91
N TRP A 76 -8.92 -5.23 -5.01
CA TRP A 76 -8.43 -4.25 -5.97
C TRP A 76 -6.91 -4.01 -5.83
N LEU A 77 -6.41 -3.77 -4.60
CA LEU A 77 -4.97 -3.63 -4.36
C LEU A 77 -4.19 -4.89 -4.77
N CYS A 78 -4.71 -6.08 -4.49
CA CYS A 78 -4.06 -7.33 -4.90
C CYS A 78 -3.99 -7.46 -6.42
N GLN A 79 -5.04 -7.06 -7.14
CA GLN A 79 -5.09 -7.07 -8.59
C GLN A 79 -4.12 -6.03 -9.19
N ALA A 80 -4.11 -4.80 -8.68
CA ALA A 80 -3.21 -3.74 -9.13
C ALA A 80 -1.72 -4.11 -8.93
N LEU A 81 -1.42 -4.88 -7.88
CA LEU A 81 -0.05 -5.31 -7.55
C LEU A 81 0.35 -6.65 -8.21
N ALA A 82 -0.58 -7.35 -8.88
CA ALA A 82 -0.33 -8.64 -9.51
C ALA A 82 0.78 -8.64 -10.60
N PRO A 83 0.94 -7.59 -11.44
CA PRO A 83 2.01 -7.57 -12.45
C PRO A 83 3.42 -7.56 -11.86
N LEU A 84 3.65 -6.82 -10.77
CA LEU A 84 4.94 -6.82 -10.04
C LEU A 84 5.24 -8.18 -9.44
N ALA A 85 4.16 -8.84 -9.07
CA ALA A 85 4.18 -10.14 -8.48
C ALA A 85 4.67 -11.20 -9.49
N GLN A 86 4.23 -11.18 -10.75
CA GLN A 86 4.63 -12.15 -11.77
C GLN A 86 6.14 -12.21 -12.03
N ARG A 87 6.88 -11.13 -11.73
CA ARG A 87 8.34 -11.05 -11.88
C ARG A 87 9.14 -11.71 -10.74
N ASP A 88 8.48 -12.10 -9.66
CA ASP A 88 9.11 -12.67 -8.46
C ASP A 88 9.48 -14.16 -8.66
N CYS A 89 10.76 -14.52 -8.49
CA CYS A 89 11.25 -15.90 -8.59
C CYS A 89 10.48 -16.88 -7.68
N ARG A 90 10.14 -16.45 -6.46
CA ARG A 90 9.38 -17.27 -5.51
C ARG A 90 7.95 -17.51 -5.98
N ARG A 91 7.38 -16.54 -6.71
CA ARG A 91 6.04 -16.70 -7.29
C ARG A 91 6.04 -17.64 -8.48
N ARG A 92 7.05 -17.57 -9.34
CA ARG A 92 7.24 -18.55 -10.42
C ARG A 92 7.31 -19.98 -9.88
N ALA A 93 8.15 -20.22 -8.86
CA ALA A 93 8.23 -21.52 -8.18
C ALA A 93 6.89 -21.99 -7.57
N MET A 94 6.07 -21.07 -7.03
CA MET A 94 4.72 -21.43 -6.56
C MET A 94 3.80 -21.84 -7.72
N ILE A 95 3.83 -21.12 -8.83
CA ILE A 95 3.02 -21.45 -10.02
C ILE A 95 3.43 -22.82 -10.57
N ASP A 96 4.73 -23.09 -10.67
CA ASP A 96 5.25 -24.37 -11.11
C ASP A 96 4.81 -25.51 -10.18
N ALA A 97 4.84 -25.29 -8.87
CA ALA A 97 4.36 -26.27 -7.88
C ALA A 97 2.84 -26.51 -7.98
N VAL A 98 2.03 -25.48 -8.25
CA VAL A 98 0.58 -25.63 -8.48
C VAL A 98 0.31 -26.42 -9.75
N ARG A 99 1.07 -26.14 -10.82
CA ARG A 99 0.98 -26.88 -12.08
C ARG A 99 1.32 -28.35 -11.89
N ALA A 100 2.42 -28.66 -11.21
CA ALA A 100 2.82 -30.03 -10.92
C ALA A 100 1.77 -30.79 -10.08
N ASP A 101 1.20 -30.14 -9.06
CA ASP A 101 0.15 -30.72 -8.22
C ASP A 101 -1.14 -31.00 -9.02
N LEU A 102 -1.56 -30.07 -9.88
CA LEU A 102 -2.73 -30.26 -10.75
C LEU A 102 -2.51 -31.40 -11.76
N ILE A 103 -1.36 -31.46 -12.41
CA ILE A 103 -1.00 -32.55 -13.34
C ILE A 103 -0.98 -33.90 -12.61
N SER A 104 -0.44 -33.94 -11.39
CA SER A 104 -0.39 -35.18 -10.60
C SER A 104 -1.76 -35.71 -10.16
N ARG A 105 -2.76 -34.83 -10.05
CA ARG A 105 -4.13 -35.15 -9.61
C ARG A 105 -5.10 -35.34 -10.77
N ALA A 106 -4.74 -34.86 -11.95
CA ALA A 106 -5.57 -34.95 -13.13
C ALA A 106 -5.42 -36.32 -13.80
N GLY A 107 -6.51 -37.10 -13.81
CA GLY A 107 -6.74 -38.04 -14.91
C GLY A 107 -6.91 -37.28 -16.23
N MET A 108 -7.16 -38.00 -17.34
CA MET A 108 -7.33 -37.42 -18.68
C MET A 108 -8.45 -36.36 -18.73
N VAL A 109 -8.11 -35.12 -18.44
CA VAL A 109 -8.96 -33.94 -18.58
C VAL A 109 -8.48 -33.19 -19.82
N ASP A 110 -9.42 -32.64 -20.57
CA ASP A 110 -9.17 -31.78 -21.72
C ASP A 110 -8.13 -30.68 -21.38
N PRO A 111 -7.07 -30.50 -22.19
CA PRO A 111 -6.03 -29.50 -21.95
C PRO A 111 -6.56 -28.08 -21.71
N GLU A 112 -7.66 -27.67 -22.37
CA GLU A 112 -8.24 -26.33 -22.18
C GLU A 112 -8.94 -26.16 -20.84
N GLU A 113 -9.59 -27.22 -20.33
CA GLU A 113 -10.20 -27.19 -19.00
C GLU A 113 -9.14 -27.27 -17.90
N MET A 114 -8.04 -27.99 -18.15
CA MET A 114 -6.87 -28.03 -17.27
C MET A 114 -6.25 -26.64 -17.10
N GLU A 115 -6.00 -25.93 -18.20
CA GLU A 115 -5.40 -24.59 -18.15
C GLU A 115 -6.32 -23.60 -17.43
N ARG A 116 -7.64 -23.64 -17.69
CA ARG A 116 -8.62 -22.81 -16.98
C ARG A 116 -8.63 -23.06 -15.47
N ARG A 117 -8.58 -24.32 -15.04
CA ARG A 117 -8.51 -24.68 -13.61
C ARG A 117 -7.19 -24.23 -12.98
N LEU A 118 -6.09 -24.37 -13.70
CA LEU A 118 -4.78 -23.92 -13.26
C LEU A 118 -4.73 -22.41 -13.07
N GLU A 119 -5.22 -21.63 -14.04
CA GLU A 119 -5.31 -20.18 -13.92
C GLU A 119 -6.15 -19.76 -12.72
N GLN A 120 -7.29 -20.41 -12.49
CA GLN A 120 -8.17 -20.12 -11.35
C GLN A 120 -7.51 -20.44 -10.00
N GLU A 121 -6.86 -21.58 -9.86
CA GLU A 121 -6.19 -22.00 -8.63
C GLU A 121 -4.97 -21.12 -8.32
N VAL A 122 -4.14 -20.83 -9.33
CA VAL A 122 -3.00 -19.90 -9.23
C VAL A 122 -3.51 -18.52 -8.81
N ARG A 123 -4.54 -18.00 -9.48
CA ARG A 123 -5.14 -16.70 -9.15
C ARG A 123 -5.68 -16.68 -7.72
N SER A 124 -6.32 -17.74 -7.28
CA SER A 124 -6.87 -17.86 -5.92
C SER A 124 -5.78 -17.86 -4.85
N ARG A 125 -4.69 -18.62 -5.05
CA ARG A 125 -3.54 -18.62 -4.15
C ARG A 125 -2.81 -17.28 -4.13
N ILE A 126 -2.67 -16.63 -5.29
CA ILE A 126 -2.09 -15.29 -5.39
C ILE A 126 -2.95 -14.27 -4.64
N LEU A 127 -4.27 -14.31 -4.78
CA LEU A 127 -5.18 -13.42 -4.05
C LEU A 127 -5.10 -13.65 -2.54
N ARG A 128 -5.10 -14.90 -2.06
CA ARG A 128 -5.00 -15.21 -0.62
C ARG A 128 -3.68 -14.70 -0.02
N SER A 129 -2.55 -14.99 -0.67
CA SER A 129 -1.22 -14.51 -0.24
C SER A 129 -1.10 -12.98 -0.37
N GLY A 130 -1.66 -12.42 -1.44
CA GLY A 130 -1.75 -10.98 -1.70
C GLY A 130 -2.51 -10.24 -0.60
N ARG A 131 -3.69 -10.73 -0.18
CA ARG A 131 -4.49 -10.12 0.88
C ARG A 131 -3.73 -10.03 2.20
N THR A 132 -2.96 -11.06 2.53
CA THR A 132 -2.12 -11.08 3.74
C THR A 132 -0.99 -10.06 3.65
N ASN A 133 -0.28 -10.00 2.52
CA ASN A 133 0.79 -9.00 2.30
C ASN A 133 0.24 -7.58 2.32
N VAL A 134 -0.86 -7.30 1.61
CA VAL A 134 -1.53 -6.00 1.60
C VAL A 134 -1.95 -5.63 3.01
N SER A 135 -2.57 -6.54 3.76
CA SER A 135 -3.01 -6.26 5.14
C SER A 135 -1.84 -5.93 6.07
N ARG A 136 -0.71 -6.63 5.93
CA ARG A 136 0.52 -6.34 6.70
C ARG A 136 1.06 -4.95 6.36
N VAL A 137 1.19 -4.65 5.07
CA VAL A 137 1.75 -3.38 4.60
C VAL A 137 0.84 -2.20 4.93
N VAL A 138 -0.47 -2.34 4.79
CA VAL A 138 -1.44 -1.35 5.28
C VAL A 138 -1.27 -1.13 6.78
N SER A 139 -1.01 -2.19 7.56
CA SER A 139 -0.78 -2.04 8.99
C SER A 139 0.54 -1.31 9.28
N ASP A 140 1.59 -1.53 8.49
CA ASP A 140 2.84 -0.75 8.57
C ASP A 140 2.59 0.72 8.23
N LEU A 141 1.83 1.03 7.18
CA LEU A 141 1.48 2.40 6.79
C LEU A 141 0.62 3.12 7.84
N VAL A 142 -0.27 2.39 8.52
CA VAL A 142 -1.02 2.91 9.67
C VAL A 142 -0.08 3.19 10.85
N ARG A 143 0.88 2.30 11.13
CA ARG A 143 1.90 2.52 12.17
C ARG A 143 2.82 3.71 11.86
N ALA A 144 3.13 3.94 10.58
CA ALA A 144 3.84 5.14 10.12
C ALA A 144 2.99 6.43 10.17
N GLY A 145 1.71 6.35 10.55
CA GLY A 145 0.81 7.50 10.58
C GLY A 145 0.46 8.06 9.21
N LEU A 146 0.74 7.32 8.12
CA LEU A 146 0.50 7.79 6.75
C LEU A 146 -0.92 7.48 6.25
N LEU A 147 -1.59 6.55 6.93
CA LEU A 147 -2.89 6.02 6.55
C LEU A 147 -3.76 5.78 7.79
N ARG A 148 -5.07 5.99 7.67
CA ARG A 148 -6.06 5.53 8.65
C ARG A 148 -6.90 4.42 8.04
N ARG A 149 -7.24 3.42 8.85
CA ARG A 149 -8.07 2.28 8.44
C ARG A 149 -9.32 2.24 9.30
N HIS A 150 -10.48 2.25 8.65
CA HIS A 150 -11.75 1.92 9.27
C HIS A 150 -12.45 0.82 8.47
N TYR A 151 -13.60 0.39 8.95
CA TYR A 151 -14.32 -0.76 8.38
C TYR A 151 -15.81 -0.43 8.28
N GLN A 152 -16.36 -0.55 7.08
CA GLN A 152 -17.77 -0.27 6.77
C GLN A 152 -18.49 -1.57 6.37
N GLY A 153 -19.78 -1.70 6.68
CA GLY A 153 -20.58 -2.91 6.38
C GLY A 153 -21.44 -3.35 7.57
N TYR A 154 -22.27 -4.38 7.35
CA TYR A 154 -23.26 -4.85 8.31
C TYR A 154 -22.61 -5.68 9.43
N ARG A 155 -22.80 -5.28 10.69
CA ARG A 155 -22.34 -6.03 11.87
C ARG A 155 -23.38 -7.10 12.20
N VAL A 156 -23.08 -8.37 11.94
CA VAL A 156 -23.77 -9.49 12.61
C VAL A 156 -22.82 -10.00 13.70
N ASP A 157 -23.34 -10.14 14.92
CA ASP A 157 -22.61 -10.27 16.18
C ASP A 157 -21.44 -11.28 16.17
N HIS A 158 -20.20 -10.84 16.45
CA HIS A 158 -19.14 -11.79 16.85
C HIS A 158 -18.00 -11.13 17.66
N PRO A 159 -17.59 -11.73 18.81
CA PRO A 159 -16.42 -11.30 19.59
C PRO A 159 -15.04 -11.62 18.98
N ASN A 160 -14.94 -12.33 17.85
CA ASN A 160 -13.73 -12.42 17.00
C ASN A 160 -14.01 -13.34 15.78
N ARG A 161 -14.67 -12.83 14.73
CA ARG A 161 -14.51 -13.24 13.30
C ARG A 161 -15.51 -12.50 12.40
N GLY A 162 -14.98 -11.78 11.41
CA GLY A 162 -15.59 -11.69 10.08
C GLY A 162 -17.00 -11.11 9.95
N ALA A 163 -17.31 -9.98 10.60
CA ALA A 163 -18.57 -9.25 10.44
C ALA A 163 -18.80 -8.66 9.02
N GLN A 164 -18.32 -9.31 7.95
CA GLN A 164 -18.35 -8.88 6.55
C GLN A 164 -17.97 -7.41 6.30
N ARG A 165 -17.24 -6.79 7.24
CA ARG A 165 -16.87 -5.39 7.14
C ARG A 165 -15.71 -5.27 6.19
N GLU A 166 -15.91 -4.45 5.18
CA GLU A 166 -14.88 -4.15 4.21
C GLU A 166 -14.05 -2.96 4.67
N ALA A 167 -12.77 -3.02 4.34
CA ALA A 167 -11.82 -2.00 4.76
C ALA A 167 -12.05 -0.71 3.95
N VAL A 168 -11.90 0.42 4.62
CA VAL A 168 -11.81 1.73 4.01
C VAL A 168 -10.51 2.36 4.48
N TYR A 169 -9.76 2.92 3.54
CA TYR A 169 -8.46 3.51 3.78
C TYR A 169 -8.50 5.00 3.52
N THR A 170 -8.10 5.80 4.50
CA THR A 170 -8.03 7.26 4.39
C THR A 170 -6.58 7.69 4.43
N ILE A 171 -6.10 8.36 3.38
CA ILE A 171 -4.75 8.93 3.35
C ILE A 171 -4.69 10.17 4.24
N THR A 172 -3.55 10.40 4.89
CA THR A 172 -3.35 11.64 5.66
C THR A 172 -3.02 12.81 4.74
N ALA A 173 -3.38 14.02 5.15
CA ALA A 173 -3.05 15.24 4.40
C ALA A 173 -1.53 15.44 4.22
N GLU A 174 -0.73 15.01 5.19
CA GLU A 174 0.73 14.98 5.09
C GLU A 174 1.18 14.06 3.95
N ALA A 175 0.76 12.79 3.97
CA ALA A 175 1.11 11.83 2.93
C ALA A 175 0.60 12.25 1.55
N LYS A 176 -0.63 12.76 1.46
CA LYS A 176 -1.23 13.23 0.20
C LYS A 176 -0.41 14.37 -0.42
N ARG A 177 -0.06 15.39 0.36
CA ARG A 177 0.76 16.52 -0.12
C ARG A 177 2.16 16.09 -0.54
N ALA A 178 2.78 15.17 0.20
CA ALA A 178 4.08 14.62 -0.15
C ALA A 178 4.07 13.88 -1.50
N LEU A 179 2.97 13.19 -1.80
CA LEU A 179 2.82 12.41 -3.03
C LEU A 179 2.37 13.24 -4.24
N GLN A 180 1.63 14.34 -4.05
CA GLN A 180 1.17 15.22 -5.14
C GLN A 180 2.28 16.09 -5.76
N ARG A 181 3.41 16.23 -5.07
CA ARG A 181 4.56 17.04 -5.54
C ARG A 181 5.52 16.27 -6.46
N HIS A 182 5.22 15.01 -6.76
CA HIS A 182 6.06 14.07 -7.51
C HIS A 182 5.21 13.17 -8.41
#